data_AF-A0A849DDA5-F1
#
_entry.id   AF-A0A849DDA5-F1
#
_cell.length_a   1.000
_cell.length_b   1.000
_cell.length_c   1.000
_cell.angle_alpha   90.00
_cell.angle_beta   90.00
_cell.angle_gamma   90.00
#
_symmetry.space_group_name_H-M   'P 1'
#
loop_
_entity.id
_entity.type
_entity.pdbx_description
1 polymer ?
#
loop_
_entity_poly.entity_id
_entity_poly.type
_entity_poly.pdbx_seq_one_letter_code
_entity_poly.pdbx_strand_id
1 'polypeptide(L)' 'MKKIIMSILILTMGVYATVIEETRRSCEAGDAKDCKTMGDVTRAGLGVEQDYAKAHYYYDKSCFDGNKDACKELAAMDKK' A
#
# COMPACT_ATOMS: atom_id res chain seq x y z
N MET A 1 -19.22 16.50 20.00
CA MET A 1 -19.22 15.53 18.88
C MET A 1 -18.24 15.91 17.78
N LYS A 2 -18.39 17.04 17.06
CA LYS A 2 -17.45 17.49 16.01
C LYS A 2 -15.97 17.59 16.44
N LYS A 3 -15.70 18.12 17.65
CA LYS A 3 -14.33 18.19 18.21
C LYS A 3 -13.73 16.81 18.52
N ILE A 4 -14.55 15.87 19.02
CA ILE A 4 -14.15 14.48 19.28
C ILE A 4 -13.86 13.76 17.95
N ILE A 5 -14.69 13.95 16.92
CA ILE A 5 -14.50 13.38 15.58
C ILE A 5 -13.21 13.92 14.93
N MET A 6 -12.92 15.22 15.06
CA MET A 6 -11.64 15.78 14.57
C MET A 6 -10.43 15.22 15.32
N SER A 7 -10.50 15.08 16.65
CA SER A 7 -9.41 14.46 17.42
C SER A 7 -9.18 13.00 17.05
N ILE A 8 -10.25 12.23 16.80
CA ILE A 8 -10.15 10.84 16.32
C ILE A 8 -9.54 10.78 14.92
N LEU A 9 -9.95 11.66 13.99
CA LEU A 9 -9.38 11.74 12.64
C LEU A 9 -7.88 12.05 12.63
N ILE A 10 -7.43 12.96 13.50
CA ILE A 10 -6.00 13.30 13.61
C ILE A 10 -5.19 12.10 14.12
N LEU A 11 -5.72 11.40 15.13
CA LEU A 11 -5.07 10.21 15.68
C LEU A 11 -5.01 9.07 14.66
N THR A 12 -6.11 8.83 13.91
CA THR A 12 -6.11 7.77 12.90
C THR A 12 -5.17 8.10 11.75
N MET A 13 -5.20 9.33 11.21
CA MET A 13 -4.30 9.75 10.12
C MET A 13 -2.81 9.67 10.53
N GLY A 14 -2.48 10.07 11.77
CA GLY A 14 -1.11 9.97 12.30
C GLY A 14 -0.62 8.51 12.39
N VAL A 15 -1.48 7.61 12.87
CA VAL A 15 -1.17 6.16 12.93
C VAL A 15 -1.02 5.57 11.52
N TYR A 16 -1.88 5.97 10.57
CA TYR A 16 -1.79 5.49 9.19
C TYR A 16 -0.46 5.85 8.53
N ALA A 17 0.04 7.07 8.72
CA ALA A 17 1.33 7.47 8.16
C ALA A 17 2.49 6.61 8.70
N THR A 18 2.49 6.29 9.99
CA THR A 18 3.53 5.43 10.58
C THR A 18 3.46 3.99 10.07
N VAL A 19 2.26 3.43 9.94
CA VAL A 19 2.06 2.06 9.45
C VAL A 19 2.49 1.93 7.98
N ILE A 20 2.19 2.93 7.15
CA ILE A 20 2.59 2.93 5.74
C ILE A 20 4.11 2.97 5.61
N GLU A 21 4.79 3.80 6.40
CA GLU A 21 6.25 3.86 6.38
C GLU A 21 6.92 2.56 6.85
N GLU A 22 6.39 1.92 7.90
CA GLU A 22 6.86 0.61 8.35
C GLU A 22 6.62 -0.47 7.27
N THR A 23 5.43 -0.48 6.68
CA THR A 23 5.05 -1.40 5.59
C THR A 23 5.97 -1.21 4.38
N ARG A 24 6.30 0.04 4.03
CA ARG A 24 7.26 0.36 2.96
C ARG A 24 8.64 -0.22 3.28
N ARG A 25 9.14 -0.03 4.50
CA ARG A 25 10.45 -0.57 4.92
C ARG A 25 10.46 -2.10 4.93
N SER A 26 9.39 -2.73 5.40
CA SER A 26 9.21 -4.18 5.39
C SER A 26 9.23 -4.74 3.96
N CYS A 27 8.50 -4.09 3.04
CA CYS A 27 8.58 -4.39 1.62
C CYS A 27 9.99 -4.20 1.05
N GLU A 28 10.70 -3.13 1.42
CA GLU A 28 12.09 -2.90 1.01
C GLU A 28 13.02 -4.01 1.50
N ALA A 29 12.75 -4.57 2.68
CA ALA A 29 13.46 -5.72 3.27
C ALA A 29 13.06 -7.08 2.67
N GLY A 30 12.10 -7.13 1.72
CA GLY A 30 11.71 -8.35 1.01
C GLY A 30 10.45 -9.05 1.53
N ASP A 31 9.67 -8.39 2.39
CA ASP A 31 8.35 -8.93 2.75
C ASP A 31 7.37 -8.77 1.58
N ALA A 32 7.11 -9.88 0.89
CA ALA A 32 6.23 -9.90 -0.27
C ALA A 32 4.80 -9.46 0.07
N LYS A 33 4.28 -9.76 1.28
CA LYS A 33 2.92 -9.39 1.68
C LYS A 33 2.82 -7.88 1.88
N ASP A 34 3.82 -7.27 2.48
CA ASP A 34 3.83 -5.84 2.70
C ASP A 34 4.09 -5.07 1.40
N CYS A 35 4.85 -5.63 0.45
CA CYS A 35 4.89 -5.10 -0.91
C CYS A 35 3.52 -5.14 -1.60
N LYS A 36 2.76 -6.22 -1.48
CA LYS A 36 1.38 -6.28 -2.00
C LYS A 36 0.51 -5.19 -1.37
N THR A 37 0.65 -5.00 -0.06
CA THR A 37 -0.07 -3.97 0.70
C THR A 37 0.29 -2.56 0.21
N MET A 38 1.58 -2.30 -0.06
CA MET A 38 2.00 -1.05 -0.68
C MET A 38 1.40 -0.85 -2.07
N GLY A 39 1.31 -1.91 -2.87
CA GLY A 39 0.59 -1.90 -4.14
C GLY A 39 -0.87 -1.46 -3.96
N ASP A 40 -1.59 -2.05 -3.00
CA ASP A 40 -2.99 -1.73 -2.73
C ASP A 40 -3.20 -0.28 -2.28
N VAL A 41 -2.44 0.17 -1.27
CA VAL A 41 -2.62 1.53 -0.74
C VAL A 41 -2.22 2.59 -1.75
N THR A 42 -1.21 2.31 -2.58
CA THR A 42 -0.78 3.23 -3.65
C THR A 42 -1.77 3.23 -4.82
N ARG A 43 -2.35 2.07 -5.17
CA ARG A 43 -3.41 1.98 -6.19
C ARG A 43 -4.68 2.70 -5.75
N ALA A 44 -5.00 2.65 -4.46
CA ALA A 44 -6.22 3.22 -3.90
C ALA A 44 -6.07 4.65 -3.35
N GLY A 45 -4.84 5.15 -3.20
CA GLY A 45 -4.58 6.46 -2.57
C GLY A 45 -4.90 6.48 -1.07
N LEU A 46 -4.67 5.37 -0.36
CA LEU A 46 -5.00 5.25 1.07
C LEU A 46 -3.83 5.67 1.94
N GLY A 47 -3.84 6.93 2.38
CA GLY A 47 -2.78 7.50 3.21
C GLY A 47 -1.47 7.81 2.45
N VAL A 48 -1.43 7.52 1.16
CA VAL A 48 -0.43 7.96 0.18
C VAL A 48 -1.13 8.56 -1.04
N GLU A 49 -0.37 9.28 -1.86
CA GLU A 49 -0.85 9.70 -3.17
C GLU A 49 -1.16 8.48 -4.05
N GLN A 50 -2.26 8.54 -4.79
CA GLN A 50 -2.60 7.50 -5.74
C GLN A 50 -1.64 7.54 -6.92
N ASP A 51 -0.94 6.43 -7.17
CA ASP A 51 0.00 6.31 -8.28
C ASP A 51 -0.03 4.88 -8.83
N TYR A 52 -0.58 4.72 -10.03
CA TYR A 52 -0.69 3.41 -10.67
C TYR A 52 0.66 2.84 -11.11
N ALA A 53 1.62 3.67 -11.51
CA ALA A 53 2.95 3.19 -11.90
C ALA A 53 3.70 2.67 -10.66
N LYS A 54 3.61 3.38 -9.55
CA LYS A 54 4.21 2.94 -8.29
C LYS A 54 3.48 1.74 -7.68
N ALA A 55 2.16 1.64 -7.82
CA ALA A 55 1.42 0.44 -7.45
C ALA A 55 1.87 -0.78 -8.26
N HIS A 56 2.03 -0.61 -9.58
CA HIS A 56 2.55 -1.65 -10.48
C HIS A 56 3.91 -2.15 -10.00
N TYR A 57 4.85 -1.24 -9.71
CA TYR A 57 6.17 -1.57 -9.15
C TYR A 57 6.08 -2.43 -7.87
N TYR A 58 5.22 -2.06 -6.93
CA TYR A 58 5.07 -2.80 -5.67
C TYR A 58 4.44 -4.18 -5.89
N TYR A 59 3.46 -4.30 -6.79
CA TYR A 59 2.88 -5.60 -7.15
C TYR A 59 3.88 -6.48 -7.90
N ASP A 60 4.70 -5.91 -8.79
CA ASP A 60 5.76 -6.62 -9.50
C ASP A 60 6.79 -7.19 -8.51
N LYS A 61 7.31 -6.36 -7.61
CA LYS A 61 8.23 -6.80 -6.56
C LYS A 61 7.63 -7.91 -5.70
N SER A 62 6.39 -7.73 -5.24
CA SER A 62 5.67 -8.73 -4.45
C SER A 62 5.45 -10.05 -5.20
N CYS A 63 5.11 -9.97 -6.49
CA CYS A 63 4.92 -11.14 -7.35
C CYS A 63 6.24 -11.89 -7.56
N PHE A 64 7.34 -11.15 -7.80
CA PHE A 64 8.69 -11.70 -7.91
C PHE A 64 9.09 -12.49 -6.66
N ASP A 65 8.73 -11.98 -5.47
CA ASP A 65 8.96 -12.65 -4.18
C ASP A 65 7.91 -13.75 -3.85
N GLY A 66 7.09 -14.15 -4.83
CA GLY A 66 6.21 -15.33 -4.76
C GLY A 66 4.78 -15.06 -4.25
N ASN A 67 4.38 -13.80 -4.08
CA ASN A 67 3.00 -13.48 -3.69
C ASN A 67 2.05 -13.61 -4.89
N LYS A 68 1.31 -14.71 -4.93
CA LYS A 68 0.37 -15.04 -6.02
C LYS A 68 -0.75 -14.01 -6.19
N ASP A 69 -1.17 -13.35 -5.12
CA ASP A 69 -2.25 -12.36 -5.22
C ASP A 69 -1.72 -11.06 -5.84
N ALA A 70 -0.48 -10.65 -5.53
CA ALA A 70 0.15 -9.54 -6.23
C ALA A 70 0.34 -9.83 -7.72
N CYS A 71 0.70 -11.07 -8.10
CA CYS A 71 0.77 -11.44 -9.52
C CYS A 71 -0.57 -11.30 -10.26
N LYS A 72 -1.69 -11.60 -9.58
CA LYS A 72 -3.04 -11.42 -10.18
C LYS A 72 -3.36 -9.95 -10.37
N GLU A 73 -3.05 -9.12 -9.38
CA GLU A 73 -3.25 -7.66 -9.47
C GLU A 73 -2.38 -7.06 -10.58
N LEU A 74 -1.10 -7.44 -10.66
CA LEU A 74 -0.18 -7.03 -11.71
C LEU A 74 -0.72 -7.39 -13.11
N ALA A 75 -1.10 -8.65 -13.30
CA ALA A 75 -1.66 -9.11 -14.57
C ALA A 75 -2.99 -8.43 -14.91
N ALA A 76 -3.76 -7.98 -13.93
CA ALA A 76 -4.97 -7.20 -14.18
C ALA A 76 -4.65 -5.75 -14.59
N MET A 77 -3.55 -5.19 -14.09
CA MET A 77 -3.07 -3.86 -14.49
C MET A 77 -2.50 -3.85 -15.91
N ASP A 78 -1.78 -4.90 -16.30
CA ASP A 78 -1.17 -5.01 -17.65
C ASP A 78 -2.17 -5.30 -18.76
N LYS A 79 -3.39 -5.74 -18.41
CA LYS A 79 -4.46 -6.08 -19.37
C LYS A 79 -5.34 -4.90 -19.78
N LYS A 80 -5.07 -3.70 -19.26
CA LYS A 80 -5.79 -2.46 -19.62
C LYS A 80 -5.21 -1.79 -20.86
#